data_AF-A0A0C1QCC5-F1
#
_entry.id   AF-A0A0C1QCC5-F1
#
_cell.length_a   1.000
_cell.length_b   1.000
_cell.length_c   1.000
_cell.angle_alpha   90.00
_cell.angle_beta   90.00
_cell.angle_gamma   90.00
#
_symmetry.space_group_name_H-M   'P 1'
#
loop_
_entity.id
_entity.type
_entity.pdbx_description
1 polymer ?
#
loop_
_entity_poly.entity_id
_entity_poly.type
_entity_poly.pdbx_seq_one_letter_code
_entity_poly.pdbx_strand_id
1 'polypeptide(L)'
;MSETNPFDNKDISLNDVKVEQRSRIHYEVADADSLIGTTSDTTHMILVEFAKLTQAISTATSLDDVKLAASQSASLFAPIVEKHNADQLTFPYQHKGTDSVFAEIEARAQGVADIIK
;
A
#
# COMPACT_ATOMS: atom_id res chain seq x y z
N MET A 1 -14.72 3.87 51.14
CA MET A 1 -14.22 2.78 50.27
C MET A 1 -14.93 2.95 48.95
N SER A 2 -14.23 3.42 47.91
CA SER A 2 -14.80 3.61 46.58
C SER A 2 -14.85 2.26 45.87
N GLU A 3 -16.05 1.80 45.54
CA GLU A 3 -16.27 0.60 44.73
C GLU A 3 -15.74 0.85 43.31
N THR A 4 -14.68 0.14 42.94
CA THR A 4 -14.19 0.08 41.56
C THR A 4 -15.22 -0.63 40.70
N ASN A 5 -15.73 0.07 39.69
CA ASN A 5 -16.76 -0.39 38.78
C ASN A 5 -16.20 -1.52 37.87
N PRO A 6 -16.82 -2.71 37.79
CA PRO A 6 -16.34 -3.83 36.97
C PRO A 6 -16.37 -3.56 35.45
N PHE A 7 -16.87 -2.40 35.01
CA PHE A 7 -16.88 -1.98 33.62
C PHE A 7 -15.63 -1.18 33.16
N ASP A 8 -14.66 -0.91 34.05
CA ASP A 8 -13.38 -0.27 33.68
C ASP A 8 -12.41 -1.22 32.91
N ASN A 9 -12.78 -2.48 32.69
CA ASN A 9 -11.90 -3.51 32.14
C ASN A 9 -12.02 -3.70 30.61
N LYS A 10 -12.82 -2.87 29.92
CA LYS A 10 -13.09 -3.03 28.48
C LYS A 10 -11.97 -2.44 27.60
N ASP A 11 -11.31 -1.39 28.08
CA ASP A 11 -10.22 -0.72 27.35
C ASP A 11 -8.88 -1.47 27.40
N ILE A 12 -8.64 -2.23 28.47
CA ILE A 12 -7.45 -3.08 28.61
C ILE A 12 -7.48 -4.20 27.55
N SER A 13 -8.64 -4.86 27.41
CA SER A 13 -8.84 -5.93 26.43
C SER A 13 -8.64 -5.49 24.97
N LEU A 14 -9.10 -4.28 24.60
CA LEU A 14 -8.93 -3.77 23.24
C LEU A 14 -7.48 -3.39 22.92
N ASN A 15 -6.75 -2.87 23.91
CA ASN A 15 -5.33 -2.55 23.75
C ASN A 15 -4.49 -3.83 23.64
N ASP A 16 -4.77 -4.85 24.44
CA ASP A 16 -4.07 -6.14 24.39
C ASP A 16 -4.25 -6.83 23.03
N VAL A 17 -5.47 -6.83 22.48
CA VAL A 17 -5.75 -7.36 21.13
C VAL A 17 -4.97 -6.60 20.05
N LYS A 18 -4.89 -5.26 20.14
CA LYS A 18 -4.10 -4.44 19.19
C LYS A 18 -2.60 -4.73 19.31
N VAL A 19 -2.09 -4.96 20.52
CA VAL A 19 -0.67 -5.27 20.76
C VAL A 19 -0.32 -6.66 20.23
N GLU A 20 -1.20 -7.64 20.43
CA GLU A 20 -1.06 -8.99 19.87
C GLU A 20 -1.07 -8.96 18.34
N GLN A 21 -2.02 -8.24 17.73
CA GLN A 21 -2.10 -8.05 16.28
C GLN A 21 -0.83 -7.40 15.73
N ARG A 22 -0.29 -6.36 16.38
CA ARG A 22 0.96 -5.70 15.98
C ARG A 22 2.15 -6.65 16.08
N SER A 23 2.21 -7.44 17.15
CA SER A 23 3.27 -8.44 17.34
C SER A 23 3.23 -9.47 16.21
N ARG A 24 2.05 -10.00 15.89
CA ARG A 24 1.88 -10.95 14.77
C ARG A 24 2.23 -10.33 13.42
N ILE A 25 1.80 -9.08 13.16
CA ILE A 25 2.18 -8.35 11.95
C ILE A 25 3.72 -8.26 11.86
N HIS A 26 4.39 -7.89 12.95
CA HIS A 26 5.84 -7.74 12.99
C HIS A 26 6.59 -9.04 12.66
N TYR A 27 6.17 -10.17 13.24
CA TYR A 27 6.84 -11.46 13.05
C TYR A 27 6.45 -12.18 11.76
N GLU A 28 5.21 -12.04 11.29
CA GLU A 28 4.70 -12.82 10.15
C GLU A 28 4.84 -12.11 8.80
N VAL A 29 4.74 -10.76 8.77
CA VAL A 29 4.63 -10.01 7.50
C VAL A 29 5.40 -8.69 7.45
N ALA A 30 5.92 -8.20 8.58
CA ALA A 30 6.54 -6.87 8.69
C ALA A 30 8.00 -6.92 9.17
N ASP A 31 8.73 -7.97 8.79
CA ASP A 31 10.19 -7.97 8.82
C ASP A 31 10.72 -6.79 8.00
N ALA A 32 11.51 -5.91 8.62
CA ALA A 32 11.84 -4.60 8.05
C ALA A 32 12.65 -4.73 6.75
N ASP A 33 13.58 -5.68 6.69
CA ASP A 33 14.39 -5.93 5.50
C ASP A 33 13.54 -6.52 4.36
N SER A 34 12.68 -7.49 4.67
CA SER A 34 11.72 -8.04 3.71
C SER A 34 10.72 -7.00 3.18
N LEU A 35 10.24 -6.10 4.05
CA LEU A 35 9.33 -5.01 3.66
C LEU A 35 10.02 -4.01 2.73
N ILE A 36 11.24 -3.59 3.06
CA ILE A 36 12.02 -2.69 2.22
C ILE A 36 12.32 -3.34 0.88
N GLY A 37 12.73 -4.63 0.87
CA GLY A 37 12.97 -5.40 -0.34
C GLY A 37 11.73 -5.49 -1.22
N THR A 38 10.61 -5.94 -0.66
CA THR A 38 9.32 -6.07 -1.37
C THR A 38 8.82 -4.72 -1.90
N THR A 39 8.96 -3.64 -1.13
CA THR A 39 8.58 -2.29 -1.56
C THR A 39 9.47 -1.80 -2.70
N SER A 40 10.78 -2.05 -2.62
CA SER A 40 11.75 -1.67 -3.65
C SER A 40 11.48 -2.43 -4.95
N ASP A 41 11.29 -3.75 -4.88
CA ASP A 41 10.97 -4.59 -6.04
C ASP A 41 9.65 -4.17 -6.71
N THR A 42 8.63 -3.88 -5.91
CA THR A 42 7.34 -3.36 -6.40
C THR A 42 7.53 -2.02 -7.11
N THR A 43 8.32 -1.11 -6.53
CA THR A 43 8.61 0.21 -7.12
C THR A 43 9.38 0.07 -8.43
N HIS A 44 10.39 -0.80 -8.48
CA HIS A 44 11.15 -1.07 -9.70
C HIS A 44 10.28 -1.66 -10.80
N MET A 45 9.41 -2.61 -10.47
CA MET A 45 8.48 -3.20 -11.43
C MET A 45 7.53 -2.14 -12.00
N ILE A 46 6.94 -1.30 -11.15
CA ILE A 46 6.06 -0.20 -11.60
C ILE A 46 6.83 0.80 -12.45
N LEU A 47 8.03 1.21 -12.04
CA LEU A 47 8.85 2.17 -12.76
C LEU A 47 9.17 1.69 -14.18
N VAL A 48 9.64 0.45 -14.32
CA VAL A 48 10.02 -0.14 -15.62
C VAL A 48 8.81 -0.26 -16.53
N GLU A 49 7.68 -0.75 -16.01
CA GLU A 49 6.47 -0.94 -16.83
C GLU A 49 5.81 0.38 -17.22
N PHE A 50 5.84 1.37 -16.32
CA PHE A 50 5.42 2.73 -16.65
C PHE A 50 6.33 3.35 -17.73
N ALA A 51 7.65 3.19 -17.62
CA ALA A 51 8.58 3.66 -18.63
C ALA A 51 8.32 3.01 -20.01
N LYS A 52 8.11 1.68 -20.06
CA LYS A 52 7.74 0.97 -21.30
C LYS A 52 6.43 1.50 -21.88
N LEU A 53 5.40 1.70 -21.05
CA LEU A 53 4.13 2.26 -21.47
C LEU A 53 4.28 3.65 -22.06
N THR A 54 4.99 4.55 -21.38
CA THR A 54 5.24 5.92 -21.87
C THR A 54 6.02 5.94 -23.18
N GLN A 55 7.04 5.06 -23.32
CA GLN A 55 7.80 4.91 -24.56
C GLN A 55 6.89 4.45 -25.71
N ALA A 56 6.10 3.40 -25.50
CA ALA A 56 5.20 2.86 -26.53
C ALA A 56 4.13 3.89 -26.96
N ILE A 57 3.57 4.64 -26.00
CA ILE A 57 2.62 5.72 -26.29
C ILE A 57 3.29 6.86 -27.08
N SER A 58 4.53 7.23 -26.76
CA SER A 58 5.24 8.33 -27.44
C SER A 58 5.48 8.07 -28.93
N THR A 59 5.52 6.79 -29.34
CA THR A 59 5.69 6.35 -30.72
C THR A 59 4.40 5.89 -31.37
N ALA A 60 3.27 5.91 -30.66
CA ALA A 60 1.98 5.46 -31.17
C ALA A 60 1.49 6.42 -32.27
N THR A 61 1.05 5.85 -33.39
CA THR A 61 0.53 6.61 -34.54
C THR A 61 -0.99 6.50 -34.67
N SER A 62 -1.59 5.59 -33.89
CA SER A 62 -3.01 5.29 -33.92
C SER A 62 -3.56 4.97 -32.54
N LEU A 63 -4.89 5.00 -32.43
CA LEU A 63 -5.56 4.55 -31.20
C LEU A 63 -5.32 3.06 -30.92
N ASP A 64 -5.15 2.23 -31.95
CA ASP A 64 -4.90 0.81 -31.78
C ASP A 64 -3.49 0.55 -31.24
N ASP A 65 -2.50 1.36 -31.63
CA ASP A 65 -1.16 1.33 -31.02
C ASP A 65 -1.21 1.67 -29.52
N VAL A 66 -2.04 2.66 -29.14
CA VAL A 66 -2.24 3.04 -27.73
C VAL A 66 -2.89 1.90 -26.93
N LYS A 67 -3.92 1.23 -27.49
CA LYS A 67 -4.53 0.06 -26.85
C LYS A 67 -3.53 -1.09 -26.69
N LEU A 68 -2.70 -1.33 -27.70
CA LEU A 68 -1.66 -2.35 -27.66
C LEU A 68 -0.63 -2.05 -26.57
N ALA A 69 -0.17 -0.79 -26.47
CA ALA A 69 0.73 -0.33 -25.42
C ALA A 69 0.14 -0.59 -24.01
N ALA A 70 -1.14 -0.25 -23.81
CA ALA A 70 -1.83 -0.50 -22.54
C ALA A 70 -2.03 -1.99 -22.24
N SER A 71 -2.24 -2.82 -23.26
CA SER A 71 -2.53 -4.25 -23.09
C SER A 71 -1.39 -5.05 -22.44
N GLN A 72 -0.14 -4.66 -22.68
CA GLN A 72 1.03 -5.32 -22.12
C GLN A 72 1.09 -5.15 -20.60
N SER A 73 1.01 -3.91 -20.12
CA SER A 73 0.97 -3.63 -18.68
C SER A 73 -0.30 -4.16 -18.03
N ALA A 74 -1.45 -4.07 -18.70
CA ALA A 74 -2.71 -4.63 -18.20
C ALA A 74 -2.62 -6.14 -17.97
N SER A 75 -1.99 -6.88 -18.89
CA SER A 75 -1.82 -8.34 -18.77
C SER A 75 -0.87 -8.71 -17.63
N LEU A 76 0.22 -7.96 -17.46
CA LEU A 76 1.19 -8.20 -16.39
C LEU A 76 0.57 -8.01 -15.00
N PHE A 77 -0.25 -6.97 -14.83
CA PHE A 77 -0.90 -6.66 -13.56
C PHE A 77 -2.28 -7.31 -13.38
N ALA A 78 -2.79 -8.04 -14.39
CA ALA A 78 -4.10 -8.70 -14.29
C ALA A 78 -4.23 -9.60 -13.04
N PRO A 79 -3.25 -10.44 -12.67
CA PRO A 79 -3.40 -11.33 -11.52
C PRO A 79 -3.58 -10.59 -10.18
N ILE A 80 -2.93 -9.43 -9.99
CA ILE A 80 -3.06 -8.66 -8.75
C ILE A 80 -4.40 -7.92 -8.69
N VAL A 81 -4.88 -7.43 -9.84
CA VAL A 81 -6.20 -6.80 -9.98
C VAL A 81 -7.32 -7.82 -9.79
N GLU A 82 -7.20 -9.01 -10.35
CA GLU A 82 -8.17 -10.09 -10.19
C GLU A 82 -8.31 -10.52 -8.73
N LYS A 83 -7.18 -10.73 -8.03
CA LYS A 83 -7.19 -11.05 -6.60
C LYS A 83 -7.81 -9.95 -5.75
N HIS A 84 -7.53 -8.69 -6.08
CA HIS A 84 -8.11 -7.54 -5.40
C HIS A 84 -9.63 -7.47 -5.62
N ASN A 85 -10.09 -7.57 -6.86
CA ASN A 85 -11.52 -7.55 -7.20
C ASN A 85 -12.31 -8.75 -6.65
N ALA A 86 -11.64 -9.87 -6.41
CA ALA A 86 -12.23 -11.06 -5.81
C ALA A 86 -12.22 -11.04 -4.26
N ASP A 87 -11.84 -9.92 -3.64
CA ASP A 87 -11.64 -9.78 -2.18
C ASP A 87 -10.62 -10.78 -1.60
N GLN A 88 -9.73 -11.33 -2.43
CA GLN A 88 -8.67 -12.28 -2.04
C GLN A 88 -7.37 -11.57 -1.66
N LEU A 89 -7.26 -10.28 -1.97
CA LEU A 89 -6.12 -9.43 -1.62
C LEU A 89 -6.64 -8.07 -1.17
N THR A 90 -6.38 -7.71 0.09
CA THR A 90 -6.59 -6.36 0.60
C THR A 90 -5.25 -5.73 0.92
N PHE A 91 -5.00 -4.56 0.35
CA PHE A 91 -3.81 -3.78 0.65
C PHE A 91 -3.99 -2.99 1.96
N PRO A 92 -2.93 -2.81 2.77
CA PRO A 92 -3.01 -2.10 4.05
C PRO A 92 -3.61 -0.68 3.94
N TYR A 93 -3.37 0.03 2.83
CA TYR A 93 -3.90 1.37 2.61
C TYR A 93 -5.45 1.38 2.59
N GLN A 94 -6.08 0.29 2.17
CA GLN A 94 -7.55 0.19 2.10
C GLN A 94 -8.18 0.13 3.48
N HIS A 95 -7.49 -0.45 4.47
CA HIS A 95 -7.93 -0.40 5.87
C HIS A 95 -7.74 0.98 6.49
N LYS A 96 -6.73 1.73 6.04
CA LYS A 96 -6.46 3.10 6.50
C LYS A 96 -7.40 4.13 5.86
N GLY A 97 -7.83 3.89 4.62
CA GLY A 97 -8.60 4.82 3.81
C GLY A 97 -7.71 5.78 3.03
N THR A 98 -8.08 6.04 1.77
CA THR A 98 -7.27 6.81 0.81
C THR A 98 -6.93 8.21 1.30
N ASP A 99 -7.88 8.93 1.89
CA ASP A 99 -7.66 10.30 2.37
C ASP A 99 -6.59 10.36 3.48
N SER A 100 -6.64 9.42 4.41
CA SER A 100 -5.64 9.34 5.48
C SER A 100 -4.26 8.97 4.95
N VAL A 101 -4.19 8.13 3.91
CA VAL A 101 -2.93 7.75 3.26
C VAL A 101 -2.33 8.95 2.52
N PHE A 102 -3.14 9.71 1.78
CA PHE A 102 -2.67 10.92 1.10
C PHE A 102 -2.21 12.00 2.08
N ALA A 103 -2.96 12.24 3.15
CA ALA A 103 -2.54 13.19 4.18
C ALA A 103 -1.18 12.82 4.80
N GLU A 104 -0.92 11.53 5.04
CA GLU A 104 0.39 11.06 5.52
C GLU A 104 1.50 11.26 4.49
N ILE A 105 1.24 10.96 3.21
CA ILE A 105 2.20 11.16 2.12
C ILE A 105 2.57 12.64 2.01
N GLU A 106 1.57 13.53 2.00
CA GLU A 106 1.76 14.98 1.93
C GLU A 106 2.55 15.51 3.14
N ALA A 107 2.14 15.14 4.35
CA ALA A 107 2.83 15.55 5.57
C ALA A 107 4.29 15.08 5.59
N ARG A 108 4.56 13.85 5.14
CA ARG A 108 5.93 13.33 5.03
C ARG A 108 6.73 14.07 3.97
N ALA A 109 6.16 14.27 2.77
CA ALA A 109 6.84 14.95 1.67
C ALA A 109 7.20 16.39 2.06
N GLN A 110 6.26 17.11 2.68
CA GLN A 110 6.46 18.48 3.16
C GLN A 110 7.50 18.51 4.30
N GLY A 111 7.39 17.61 5.28
CA GLY A 111 8.33 17.53 6.40
C GLY A 111 9.78 17.28 5.94
N VAL A 112 9.98 16.44 4.92
CA VAL A 112 11.31 16.24 4.31
C VAL A 112 11.77 17.48 3.57
N ALA A 113 10.89 18.10 2.77
CA ALA A 113 11.23 19.31 2.02
C ALA A 113 11.64 20.47 2.95
N ASP A 114 11.03 20.60 4.12
CA ASP A 114 11.36 21.65 5.09
C ASP A 114 12.69 21.43 5.82
N ILE A 115 13.21 20.19 5.84
CA ILE A 115 14.53 19.87 6.41
C ILE A 115 15.66 20.15 5.39
N ILE A 116 15.40 19.94 4.09
CA ILE A 116 16.44 20.02 3.04
C ILE A 116 16.55 21.43 2.43
N LYS A 117 15.54 22.28 2.62
CA LYS A 117 15.60 23.73 2.27
C LYS A 117 16.63 24.47 3.14
#